data_AF-A0A953JZ21-F1
#
_entry.id   AF-A0A953JZ21-F1
#
_cell.length_a   1.000
_cell.length_b   1.000
_cell.length_c   1.000
_cell.angle_alpha   90.00
_cell.angle_beta   90.00
_cell.angle_gamma   90.00
#
_symmetry.space_group_name_H-M   'P 1'
#
loop_
_entity.id
_entity.type
_entity.pdbx_description
1 polymer ?
#
loop_
_entity_poly.entity_id
_entity_poly.type
_entity_poly.pdbx_seq_one_letter_code
_entity_poly.pdbx_strand_id
1 'polypeptide(L)'
;MKKFILSLCMAIPALVGFAQEQNCMPESVYADSAFNVEVARVIYKKFATSNSPLFKGKYLRQVATSNFEEKQKDGKVIYRDIDFLVAKQNDKGECKLMKFTIRQEFSADGKWGKPIIQSFAPATGSPDCNCVLAKKDWYKP
;
A
#
# COMPACT_ATOMS: atom_id res chain seq x y z
N MET A 1 -1.68 -3.72 73.09
CA MET A 1 -2.57 -4.03 71.95
C MET A 1 -2.01 -3.26 70.75
N LYS A 2 -1.22 -3.90 69.86
CA LYS A 2 -1.59 -4.36 68.49
C LYS A 2 -2.40 -3.32 67.71
N LYS A 3 -2.07 -2.83 66.51
CA LYS A 3 -0.97 -2.95 65.53
C LYS A 3 -1.12 -1.73 64.58
N PHE A 4 -0.02 -1.12 64.15
CA PHE A 4 0.01 -0.16 63.04
C PHE A 4 -0.43 -0.86 61.74
N ILE A 5 -1.33 -0.24 60.97
CA ILE A 5 -1.59 -0.64 59.58
C ILE A 5 -0.97 0.44 58.68
N LEU A 6 0.22 0.12 58.18
CA LEU A 6 0.75 0.71 56.94
C LEU A 6 -0.20 0.28 55.80
N SER A 7 -0.92 1.23 55.20
CA SER A 7 -1.53 0.99 53.89
C SER A 7 -0.61 1.57 52.82
N LEU A 8 0.13 0.68 52.18
CA LEU A 8 0.97 0.94 51.02
C LEU A 8 0.16 1.59 49.89
N CYS A 9 0.70 2.66 49.32
CA CYS A 9 0.40 3.08 47.95
C CYS A 9 0.59 1.90 46.99
N MET A 10 -0.41 1.62 46.17
CA MET A 10 -0.18 1.18 44.80
C MET A 10 -1.01 2.08 43.89
N ALA A 11 -0.39 3.18 43.47
CA ALA A 11 -0.76 3.82 42.22
C ALA A 11 -0.51 2.77 41.13
N ILE A 12 -1.58 2.18 40.62
CA ILE A 12 -1.55 1.41 39.40
C ILE A 12 -1.28 2.44 38.30
N PRO A 13 -0.12 2.44 37.61
CA PRO A 13 -0.10 3.09 36.31
C PRO A 13 -1.08 2.27 35.48
N ALA A 14 -2.25 2.85 35.21
CA ALA A 14 -3.01 2.46 34.04
C ALA A 14 -2.05 2.70 32.87
N LEU A 15 -1.32 1.65 32.48
CA LEU A 15 -0.79 1.52 31.15
C LEU A 15 -2.04 1.52 30.27
N VAL A 16 -2.48 2.74 29.94
CA VAL A 16 -3.22 2.99 28.73
C VAL A 16 -2.21 2.64 27.65
N GLY A 17 -2.13 1.35 27.35
CA GLY A 17 -1.76 0.89 26.04
C GLY A 17 -2.79 1.53 25.13
N PHE A 18 -2.49 2.75 24.70
CA PHE A 18 -2.75 3.09 23.33
C PHE A 18 -2.07 1.95 22.58
N ALA A 19 -2.85 0.93 22.23
CA ALA A 19 -2.63 0.28 20.97
C ALA A 19 -2.53 1.46 20.01
N GLN A 20 -1.29 1.88 19.70
CA GLN A 20 -1.04 2.51 18.43
C GLN A 20 -1.73 1.53 17.50
N GLU A 21 -2.86 1.93 16.91
CA GLU A 21 -3.27 1.35 15.65
C GLU A 21 -1.98 1.41 14.84
N GLN A 22 -1.30 0.26 14.77
CA GLN A 22 -0.07 0.12 14.04
C GLN A 22 -0.40 0.72 12.69
N ASN A 23 0.51 1.53 12.14
CA ASN A 23 0.32 2.31 10.92
C ASN A 23 0.16 1.38 9.70
N CYS A 24 -0.90 0.60 9.75
CA CYS A 24 -1.28 -0.56 8.99
C CYS A 24 -2.23 0.01 7.99
N MET A 25 -1.63 0.47 6.90
CA MET A 25 -2.40 0.97 5.79
C MET A 25 -3.43 -0.09 5.35
N PRO A 26 -4.65 0.34 5.00
CA PRO A 26 -5.74 -0.56 4.63
C PRO A 26 -5.32 -1.45 3.46
N GLU A 27 -5.94 -2.63 3.34
CA GLU A 27 -5.78 -3.47 2.15
C GLU A 27 -6.37 -2.78 0.91
N SER A 28 -5.91 -3.20 -0.27
CA SER A 28 -6.44 -2.67 -1.52
C SER A 28 -7.92 -3.00 -1.61
N VAL A 29 -8.73 -1.98 -1.88
CA VAL A 29 -10.21 -2.06 -1.90
C VAL A 29 -10.72 -2.98 -3.02
N TYR A 30 -9.86 -3.35 -3.97
CA TYR A 30 -10.17 -4.32 -5.01
C TYR A 30 -9.75 -5.74 -4.57
N ALA A 31 -10.58 -6.42 -3.79
CA ALA A 31 -10.29 -7.80 -3.41
C ALA A 31 -10.32 -8.74 -4.65
N ASP A 32 -9.28 -9.55 -4.81
CA ASP A 32 -9.18 -10.71 -5.73
C ASP A 32 -9.73 -10.50 -7.16
N SER A 33 -9.17 -9.56 -7.90
CA SER A 33 -9.42 -9.45 -9.35
C SER A 33 -8.17 -9.76 -10.16
N ALA A 34 -8.33 -10.41 -11.32
CA ALA A 34 -7.24 -10.61 -12.29
C ALA A 34 -6.52 -9.30 -12.65
N PHE A 35 -7.25 -8.18 -12.56
CA PHE A 35 -6.70 -6.84 -12.70
C PHE A 35 -5.65 -6.51 -11.63
N ASN A 36 -5.94 -6.73 -10.35
CA ASN A 36 -5.01 -6.42 -9.27
C ASN A 36 -3.74 -7.29 -9.31
N VAL A 37 -3.86 -8.56 -9.65
CA VAL A 37 -2.71 -9.45 -9.86
C VAL A 37 -1.82 -8.91 -10.99
N GLU A 38 -2.43 -8.50 -12.09
CA GLU A 38 -1.72 -7.96 -13.25
C GLU A 38 -1.05 -6.60 -12.93
N VAL A 39 -1.71 -5.73 -12.17
CA VAL A 39 -1.14 -4.47 -11.67
C VAL A 39 0.07 -4.76 -10.79
N ALA A 40 -0.06 -5.64 -9.81
CA ALA A 40 1.02 -6.02 -8.92
C ALA A 40 2.21 -6.59 -9.71
N ARG A 41 1.95 -7.42 -10.73
CA ARG A 41 2.96 -7.96 -11.64
C ARG A 41 3.69 -6.86 -12.44
N VAL A 42 2.96 -5.90 -13.00
CA VAL A 42 3.55 -4.80 -13.78
C VAL A 42 4.42 -3.91 -12.89
N ILE A 43 3.95 -3.60 -11.67
CA ILE A 43 4.73 -2.82 -10.69
C ILE A 43 5.97 -3.60 -10.25
N TYR A 44 5.83 -4.87 -9.88
CA TYR A 44 6.95 -5.73 -9.50
C TYR A 44 8.02 -5.78 -10.58
N LYS A 45 7.61 -5.98 -11.85
CA LYS A 45 8.53 -5.96 -12.99
C LYS A 45 9.25 -4.62 -13.10
N LYS A 46 8.56 -3.48 -12.88
CA LYS A 46 9.20 -2.16 -12.88
C LYS A 46 10.28 -2.03 -11.81
N PHE A 47 10.03 -2.54 -10.60
CA PHE A 47 11.06 -2.59 -9.56
C PHE A 47 12.26 -3.45 -9.98
N ALA A 48 12.02 -4.61 -10.57
CA ALA A 48 13.08 -5.53 -11.00
C ALA A 48 13.95 -4.99 -12.14
N THR A 49 13.40 -4.15 -13.03
CA THR A 49 14.11 -3.70 -14.24
C THR A 49 14.57 -2.24 -14.21
N SER A 50 14.21 -1.45 -13.19
CA SER A 50 14.55 -0.02 -13.16
C SER A 50 15.88 0.26 -12.48
N ASN A 51 16.73 1.06 -13.13
CA ASN A 51 17.97 1.58 -12.55
C ASN A 51 17.79 2.89 -11.77
N SER A 52 16.55 3.41 -11.65
CA SER A 52 16.32 4.66 -10.94
C SER A 52 16.49 4.49 -9.42
N PRO A 53 17.14 5.45 -8.72
CA PRO A 53 17.27 5.44 -7.27
C PRO A 53 15.94 5.27 -6.53
N LEU A 54 14.84 5.73 -7.14
CA LEU A 54 13.49 5.59 -6.57
C LEU A 54 13.08 4.14 -6.38
N PHE A 55 13.59 3.22 -7.19
CA PHE A 55 13.25 1.80 -7.15
C PHE A 55 14.26 0.95 -6.37
N LYS A 56 15.41 1.50 -5.95
CA LYS A 56 16.39 0.79 -5.13
C LYS A 56 15.80 0.22 -3.84
N GLY A 57 16.10 -1.04 -3.56
CA GLY A 57 15.52 -1.80 -2.46
C GLY A 57 14.53 -2.86 -2.94
N LYS A 58 13.61 -3.28 -2.07
CA LYS A 58 12.74 -4.42 -2.29
C LYS A 58 11.27 -4.01 -2.36
N TYR A 59 10.57 -4.38 -3.42
CA TYR A 59 9.10 -4.33 -3.45
C TYR A 59 8.52 -5.23 -2.35
N LEU A 60 7.56 -4.72 -1.59
CA LEU A 60 6.90 -5.50 -0.53
C LEU A 60 5.50 -5.92 -0.97
N ARG A 61 4.60 -4.97 -1.23
CA ARG A 61 3.25 -5.25 -1.73
C ARG A 61 2.53 -3.98 -2.21
N GLN A 62 1.43 -4.19 -2.94
CA GLN A 62 0.38 -3.20 -3.12
C GLN A 62 -0.42 -3.07 -1.83
N VAL A 63 -0.65 -1.84 -1.41
CA VAL A 63 -1.23 -1.53 -0.10
C VAL A 63 -2.66 -1.03 -0.25
N ALA A 64 -2.88 0.08 -0.96
CA ALA A 64 -4.22 0.67 -1.09
C ALA A 64 -4.43 1.29 -2.47
N THR A 65 -5.70 1.51 -2.84
CA THR A 65 -6.07 2.33 -3.99
C THR A 65 -6.46 3.71 -3.49
N SER A 66 -5.87 4.77 -4.03
CA SER A 66 -6.10 6.14 -3.55
C SER A 66 -7.01 6.96 -4.46
N ASN A 67 -7.14 6.58 -5.74
CA ASN A 67 -7.98 7.30 -6.68
C ASN A 67 -8.38 6.40 -7.87
N PHE A 68 -9.53 6.70 -8.46
CA PHE A 68 -10.03 6.08 -9.69
C PHE A 68 -10.66 7.18 -10.55
N GLU A 69 -10.15 7.38 -11.75
CA GLU A 69 -10.67 8.38 -12.67
C GLU A 69 -10.85 7.79 -14.07
N GLU A 70 -12.06 7.89 -14.63
CA GLU A 70 -12.32 7.58 -16.03
C GLU A 70 -12.24 8.84 -16.87
N LYS A 71 -11.56 8.73 -18.01
CA LYS A 71 -11.50 9.80 -19.00
C LYS A 71 -12.37 9.44 -20.18
N GLN A 72 -13.15 10.43 -20.60
CA GLN A 72 -14.10 10.30 -21.70
C GLN A 72 -13.74 11.26 -22.83
N LYS A 73 -14.06 10.86 -24.04
CA LYS A 73 -14.01 11.68 -25.25
C LYS A 73 -15.25 11.40 -26.07
N ASP A 74 -15.96 12.45 -26.50
CA ASP A 74 -17.18 12.33 -27.30
C ASP A 74 -18.23 11.41 -26.67
N GLY A 75 -18.38 11.46 -25.34
CA GLY A 75 -19.32 10.62 -24.57
C GLY A 75 -18.92 9.15 -24.43
N LYS A 76 -17.70 8.78 -24.85
CA LYS A 76 -17.17 7.40 -24.73
C LYS A 76 -15.97 7.37 -23.79
N VAL A 77 -15.91 6.37 -22.92
CA VAL A 77 -14.73 6.12 -22.08
C VAL A 77 -13.57 5.71 -22.98
N ILE A 78 -12.42 6.37 -22.82
CA ILE A 78 -11.20 6.10 -23.59
C ILE A 78 -10.11 5.46 -22.75
N TYR A 79 -9.99 5.82 -21.47
CA TYR A 79 -9.11 5.16 -20.54
C TYR A 79 -9.53 5.43 -19.10
N ARG A 80 -8.95 4.68 -18.16
CA ARG A 80 -9.03 4.95 -16.73
C ARG A 80 -7.65 5.01 -16.11
N ASP A 81 -7.46 5.96 -15.20
CA ASP A 81 -6.28 6.10 -14.37
C ASP A 81 -6.63 5.69 -12.93
N ILE A 82 -5.80 4.84 -12.34
CA ILE A 82 -6.02 4.25 -11.03
C ILE A 82 -4.74 4.38 -10.23
N ASP A 83 -4.84 5.05 -9.09
CA ASP A 83 -3.70 5.28 -8.22
C ASP A 83 -3.57 4.20 -7.16
N PHE A 84 -2.38 3.61 -7.07
CA PHE A 84 -2.02 2.61 -6.06
C PHE A 84 -0.92 3.13 -5.16
N LEU A 85 -1.06 2.90 -3.86
CA LEU A 85 0.03 2.99 -2.91
C LEU A 85 0.71 1.63 -2.79
N VAL A 86 2.02 1.63 -2.94
CA VAL A 86 2.89 0.46 -2.91
C VAL A 86 3.90 0.65 -1.79
N ALA A 87 4.05 -0.36 -0.94
CA ALA A 87 5.10 -0.42 0.05
C ALA A 87 6.34 -1.06 -0.55
N LYS A 88 7.49 -0.45 -0.26
CA LYS A 88 8.81 -0.97 -0.54
C LYS A 88 9.69 -0.86 0.69
N GLN A 89 10.68 -1.71 0.80
CA GLN A 89 11.80 -1.53 1.71
C GLN A 89 12.94 -0.83 0.96
N ASN A 90 13.51 0.23 1.52
CA ASN A 90 14.71 0.87 0.94
C ASN A 90 15.99 0.11 1.35
N ASP A 91 17.14 0.56 0.84
CA ASP A 91 18.45 -0.06 1.14
C ASP A 91 18.87 0.02 2.62
N LYS A 92 18.19 0.86 3.42
CA LYS A 92 18.39 0.99 4.87
C LYS A 92 17.47 0.09 5.69
N GLY A 93 16.63 -0.72 5.05
CA GLY A 93 15.67 -1.58 5.72
C GLY A 93 14.37 -0.89 6.13
N GLU A 94 14.17 0.39 5.78
CA GLU A 94 12.96 1.13 6.15
C GLU A 94 11.84 0.95 5.12
N CYS A 95 10.60 0.82 5.57
CA CYS A 95 9.45 0.80 4.70
C CYS A 95 9.03 2.21 4.27
N LYS A 96 8.98 2.41 2.96
CA LYS A 96 8.56 3.64 2.29
C LYS A 96 7.40 3.36 1.37
N LEU A 97 6.59 4.40 1.15
CA LEU A 97 5.48 4.36 0.21
C LEU A 97 5.87 4.99 -1.12
N MET A 98 5.36 4.40 -2.17
CA MET A 98 5.37 4.96 -3.51
C MET A 98 3.93 4.98 -4.04
N LYS A 99 3.57 6.06 -4.70
CA LYS A 99 2.34 6.17 -5.47
C LYS A 99 2.64 5.75 -6.91
N PHE A 100 1.81 4.89 -7.47
CA PHE A 100 1.81 4.51 -8.88
C PHE A 100 0.49 4.87 -9.50
N THR A 101 0.52 5.58 -10.62
CA THR A 101 -0.65 5.81 -11.47
C THR A 101 -0.64 4.74 -12.55
N ILE A 102 -1.67 3.91 -12.59
CA ILE A 102 -1.85 2.86 -13.56
C ILE A 102 -2.93 3.28 -14.55
N ARG A 103 -2.62 3.22 -15.85
CA ARG A 103 -3.58 3.45 -16.92
C ARG A 103 -4.08 2.14 -17.50
N GLN A 104 -5.36 2.04 -17.79
CA GLN A 104 -5.93 1.06 -18.71
C GLN A 104 -6.68 1.77 -19.82
N GLU A 105 -6.22 1.57 -21.06
CA GLU A 105 -6.92 2.03 -22.25
C GLU A 105 -8.18 1.18 -22.47
N PHE A 106 -9.26 1.82 -22.91
CA PHE A 106 -10.48 1.15 -23.34
C PHE A 106 -10.40 0.95 -24.86
N SER A 107 -10.44 -0.30 -25.31
CA SER A 107 -10.32 -0.63 -26.72
C SER A 107 -11.65 -0.43 -27.46
N ALA A 108 -11.56 -0.25 -28.77
CA ALA A 108 -12.73 -0.09 -29.63
C ALA A 108 -13.68 -1.30 -29.62
N ASP A 109 -13.21 -2.49 -29.25
CA ASP A 109 -14.03 -3.70 -29.07
C ASP A 109 -14.71 -3.79 -27.69
N GLY A 110 -14.70 -2.71 -26.91
CA GLY A 110 -15.44 -2.59 -25.66
C GLY A 110 -14.78 -3.28 -24.48
N LYS A 111 -13.45 -3.48 -24.51
CA LYS A 111 -12.70 -4.19 -23.47
C LYS A 111 -11.66 -3.30 -22.83
N TRP A 112 -11.32 -3.62 -21.58
CA TRP A 112 -10.19 -3.00 -20.90
C TRP A 112 -8.88 -3.65 -21.36
N GLY A 113 -7.94 -2.82 -21.80
CA GLY A 113 -6.59 -3.23 -22.12
C GLY A 113 -5.77 -3.64 -20.89
N LYS A 114 -4.52 -4.05 -21.13
CA LYS A 114 -3.57 -4.36 -20.05
C LYS A 114 -3.21 -3.10 -19.27
N PRO A 115 -3.05 -3.17 -17.95
CA PRO A 115 -2.57 -2.05 -17.16
C PRO A 115 -1.14 -1.68 -17.52
N ILE A 116 -0.87 -0.38 -17.60
CA ILE A 116 0.45 0.19 -17.83
C ILE A 116 0.77 1.22 -16.75
N ILE A 117 2.05 1.36 -16.39
CA ILE A 117 2.47 2.41 -15.46
C ILE A 117 2.51 3.74 -16.22
N GLN A 118 1.59 4.64 -15.88
CA GLN A 118 1.53 5.99 -16.43
C GLN A 118 2.51 6.93 -15.72
N SER A 119 2.56 6.86 -14.39
CA SER A 119 3.49 7.64 -13.59
C SER A 119 3.75 7.01 -12.22
N PHE A 120 4.76 7.51 -11.52
CA PHE A 120 5.10 7.09 -10.17
C PHE A 120 5.79 8.22 -9.42
N ALA A 121 5.60 8.27 -8.10
CA ALA A 121 6.25 9.24 -7.22
C ALA A 121 6.43 8.66 -5.80
N PRO A 122 7.40 9.15 -5.01
CA PRO A 122 7.38 8.94 -3.56
C PRO A 122 6.05 9.39 -2.96
N ALA A 123 5.51 8.62 -2.04
CA ALA A 123 4.36 9.02 -1.23
C ALA A 123 4.81 9.35 0.19
N THR A 124 4.07 10.23 0.86
CA THR A 124 4.30 10.53 2.27
C THR A 124 3.92 9.35 3.15
N GLY A 125 4.52 9.29 4.34
CA GLY A 125 4.31 8.20 5.30
C GLY A 125 5.44 7.16 5.32
N SER A 126 5.54 6.44 6.42
CA SER A 126 6.46 5.32 6.60
C SER A 126 5.72 4.24 7.39
N PRO A 127 5.08 3.28 6.70
CA PRO A 127 4.30 2.23 7.36
C PRO A 127 5.24 1.28 8.09
N ASP A 128 4.70 0.56 9.07
CA ASP A 128 5.44 -0.50 9.74
C ASP A 128 5.67 -1.68 8.78
N CYS A 129 6.94 -2.12 8.64
CA CYS A 129 7.30 -3.20 7.73
C CYS A 129 6.67 -4.54 8.11
N ASN A 130 6.61 -4.85 9.41
CA ASN A 130 6.03 -6.10 9.90
C ASN A 130 4.54 -6.12 9.62
N CYS A 131 3.85 -4.99 9.80
CA CYS A 131 2.43 -4.91 9.45
C CYS A 131 2.21 -5.06 7.94
N VAL A 132 3.01 -4.40 7.10
CA VAL A 132 2.92 -4.54 5.64
C VAL A 132 3.09 -6.00 5.21
N LEU A 133 4.08 -6.70 5.78
CA LEU A 133 4.39 -8.10 5.45
C LEU A 133 3.39 -9.11 6.00
N ALA A 134 2.68 -8.78 7.08
CA ALA A 134 1.67 -9.65 7.67
C ALA A 134 0.36 -9.73 6.85
N LYS A 135 0.22 -8.89 5.82
CA LYS A 135 -0.97 -8.82 4.97
C LYS A 135 -0.75 -9.51 3.63
N LYS A 136 -1.83 -9.98 2.98
CA LYS A 136 -1.79 -10.62 1.66
C LYS A 136 -1.07 -9.71 0.65
N ASP A 137 -0.13 -10.28 -0.10
CA ASP A 137 0.48 -9.66 -1.28
C ASP A 137 -0.20 -10.22 -2.52
N TRP A 138 -0.87 -9.38 -3.31
CA TRP A 138 -1.64 -9.81 -4.49
C TRP A 138 -0.77 -10.45 -5.59
N TYR A 139 0.55 -10.27 -5.54
CA TYR A 139 1.47 -10.96 -6.45
C TYR A 139 1.91 -12.35 -5.96
N LYS A 140 1.71 -12.67 -4.67
CA LYS A 140 2.11 -13.96 -4.09
C LYS A 140 0.86 -14.74 -3.69
N PRO A 141 0.60 -15.91 -4.29
CA PRO A 141 -0.52 -16.76 -3.93
C PRO A 141 -0.45 -17.22 -2.47
#